data_AF-A0A068R710-F1
#
_entry.id   AF-A0A068R710-F1
#
_cell.length_a   1.000
_cell.length_b   1.000
_cell.length_c   1.000
_cell.angle_alpha   90.00
_cell.angle_beta   90.00
_cell.angle_gamma   90.00
#
_symmetry.space_group_name_H-M   'P 1'
#
loop_
_entity.id
_entity.type
_entity.pdbx_description
1 polymer ?
#
loop_
_entity_poly.entity_id
_entity_poly.type
_entity_poly.pdbx_seq_one_letter_code
_entity_poly.pdbx_strand_id
1 'polypeptide(L)'
;MMKNIALSAILSLMSLCAFAHNITLEQHVPAVSVTDKGELLLNDGKFSYQNWNTAELVGKVRTIQHIAGRSSAKEMNDPLIQALKNANLPKDQYQTTSIVNTDDAIFGTRVFVRNSLEDSKKAFPWSQFIVDSHGLVKQAWGLEPKSSAIIVLDKNGNVKFVKDGKLNNEDITHVMRLIEDELKK
;
A
#
# COMPACT_ATOMS: atom_id res chain seq x y z
N MET A 1 6.09 54.18 41.70
CA MET A 1 7.02 53.80 40.62
C MET A 1 7.73 52.53 41.08
N MET A 2 7.78 51.38 40.42
CA MET A 2 7.45 50.92 39.07
C MET A 2 6.92 49.47 39.19
N LYS A 3 6.05 49.06 38.27
CA LYS A 3 5.41 47.75 38.21
C LYS A 3 6.25 46.87 37.27
N ASN A 4 6.97 45.89 37.80
CA ASN A 4 7.71 44.92 36.98
C ASN A 4 6.73 43.88 36.44
N ILE A 5 6.34 44.04 35.18
CA ILE A 5 5.52 43.06 34.45
C ILE A 5 6.45 42.03 33.86
N ALA A 6 6.50 40.86 34.49
CA ALA A 6 7.00 39.64 33.89
C ALA A 6 5.90 39.05 33.01
N LEU A 7 6.14 38.88 31.72
CA LEU A 7 5.38 37.96 30.88
C LEU A 7 6.25 37.48 29.71
N SER A 8 7.05 36.46 29.96
CA SER A 8 7.69 35.67 28.90
C SER A 8 6.65 34.74 28.28
N ALA A 9 6.30 34.97 27.02
CA ALA A 9 5.42 34.10 26.25
C ALA A 9 6.16 32.81 25.86
N ILE A 10 5.78 31.70 26.48
CA ILE A 10 6.15 30.35 26.03
C ILE A 10 5.13 29.96 24.95
N LEU A 11 5.49 30.20 23.69
CA LEU A 11 4.78 29.63 22.54
C LEU A 11 5.42 28.26 22.28
N SER A 12 4.88 27.23 22.92
CA SER A 12 5.24 25.84 22.70
C SER A 12 5.08 25.49 21.22
N LEU A 13 6.20 25.14 20.57
CA LEU A 13 6.21 24.43 19.29
C LEU A 13 5.52 23.08 19.49
N MET A 14 4.22 23.02 19.26
CA MET A 14 3.58 21.76 18.91
C MET A 14 4.02 21.48 17.48
N SER A 15 5.14 20.76 17.34
CA SER A 15 5.55 20.17 16.07
C SER A 15 4.43 19.22 15.68
N LEU A 16 3.52 19.68 14.81
CA LEU A 16 2.52 18.84 14.17
C LEU A 16 3.31 17.86 13.29
N CYS A 17 3.61 16.68 13.82
CA CYS A 17 3.96 15.53 12.99
C CYS A 17 2.69 15.22 12.19
N ALA A 18 2.53 15.87 11.03
CA ALA A 18 1.52 15.47 10.07
C ALA A 18 1.85 14.02 9.69
N PHE A 19 0.97 13.08 10.06
CA PHE A 19 1.02 11.76 9.48
C PHE A 19 0.85 11.95 7.97
N ALA A 20 1.81 11.45 7.19
CA ALA A 20 1.80 11.62 5.74
C ALA A 20 0.46 11.15 5.15
N HIS A 21 -0.08 10.02 5.65
CA HIS A 21 -1.32 9.39 5.22
C HIS A 21 -2.50 9.57 6.19
N ASN A 22 -3.72 9.40 5.69
CA ASN A 22 -4.98 9.42 6.48
C ASN A 22 -5.51 8.02 6.86
N ILE A 23 -4.71 6.97 6.65
CA ILE A 23 -5.03 5.59 7.04
C ILE A 23 -4.92 5.43 8.57
N THR A 24 -5.96 4.88 9.19
CA THR A 24 -6.05 4.68 10.64
C THR A 24 -6.07 3.19 11.00
N LEU A 25 -5.36 2.80 12.06
CA LEU A 25 -5.39 1.42 12.57
C LEU A 25 -6.79 1.02 13.03
N GLU A 26 -7.09 -0.27 12.94
CA GLU A 26 -8.37 -0.86 13.33
C GLU A 26 -9.60 -0.30 12.57
N GLN A 27 -9.36 0.38 11.46
CA GLN A 27 -10.38 0.88 10.55
C GLN A 27 -10.13 0.36 9.14
N HIS A 28 -11.13 0.45 8.27
CA HIS A 28 -10.94 0.23 6.84
C HIS A 28 -10.06 1.34 6.23
N VAL A 29 -9.33 1.01 5.18
CA VAL A 29 -8.67 2.03 4.35
C VAL A 29 -9.70 2.99 3.74
N PRO A 30 -9.35 4.26 3.49
CA PRO A 30 -10.26 5.22 2.89
C PRO A 30 -10.83 4.70 1.56
N ALA A 31 -12.12 4.91 1.36
CA ALA A 31 -12.84 4.40 0.20
C ALA A 31 -12.35 5.03 -1.10
N VAL A 32 -12.04 4.21 -2.10
CA VAL A 32 -11.63 4.65 -3.43
C VAL A 32 -11.98 3.61 -4.49
N SER A 33 -12.28 4.07 -5.70
CA SER A 33 -12.53 3.23 -6.88
C SER A 33 -11.56 3.59 -8.00
N VAL A 34 -11.02 2.57 -8.66
CA VAL A 34 -10.14 2.69 -9.83
C VAL A 34 -10.86 2.05 -11.01
N THR A 35 -11.37 2.90 -11.91
CA THR A 35 -12.21 2.49 -13.04
C THR A 35 -11.51 2.60 -14.39
N ASP A 36 -10.41 3.34 -14.49
CA ASP A 36 -9.50 3.22 -15.63
C ASP A 36 -8.49 2.12 -15.33
N LYS A 37 -8.51 1.06 -16.15
CA LYS A 37 -7.79 -0.22 -15.99
C LYS A 37 -8.17 -1.02 -14.73
N GLY A 38 -8.07 -0.45 -13.53
CA GLY A 38 -8.42 -1.15 -12.29
C GLY A 38 -7.63 -2.45 -12.12
N GLU A 39 -8.29 -3.54 -11.73
CA GLU A 39 -7.64 -4.84 -11.55
C GLU A 39 -7.24 -5.49 -12.88
N LEU A 40 -5.99 -5.94 -12.94
CA LEU A 40 -5.43 -6.76 -14.01
C LEU A 40 -5.78 -8.24 -13.81
N LEU A 41 -6.52 -8.77 -14.78
CA LEU A 41 -6.93 -10.16 -14.87
C LEU A 41 -6.10 -10.90 -15.92
N LEU A 42 -5.89 -12.19 -15.68
CA LEU A 42 -5.27 -13.11 -16.63
C LEU A 42 -6.15 -14.35 -16.76
N ASN A 43 -6.83 -14.47 -17.89
CA ASN A 43 -7.72 -15.61 -18.22
C ASN A 43 -7.25 -16.24 -19.52
N ASP A 44 -6.95 -17.54 -19.51
CA ASP A 44 -6.49 -18.29 -20.70
C ASP A 44 -5.32 -17.62 -21.44
N GLY A 45 -4.36 -17.08 -20.69
CA GLY A 45 -3.20 -16.38 -21.25
C GLY A 45 -3.48 -14.97 -21.77
N LYS A 46 -4.74 -14.51 -21.73
CA LYS A 46 -5.16 -13.18 -22.18
C LYS A 46 -5.34 -12.23 -21.00
N PHE A 47 -4.71 -11.07 -21.10
CA PHE A 47 -4.89 -9.99 -20.13
C PHE A 47 -6.19 -9.23 -20.38
N SER A 48 -6.85 -8.88 -19.29
CA SER A 48 -8.03 -8.00 -19.28
C SER A 48 -8.05 -7.16 -18.00
N TYR A 49 -8.98 -6.22 -17.94
CA TYR A 49 -9.05 -5.17 -16.93
C TYR A 49 -10.48 -5.09 -16.42
N GLN A 50 -10.65 -4.93 -15.11
CA GLN A 50 -11.94 -4.71 -14.49
C GLN A 50 -11.88 -3.56 -13.48
N ASN A 51 -13.01 -2.89 -13.26
CA ASN A 51 -13.10 -1.90 -12.20
C ASN A 51 -12.73 -2.54 -10.86
N TRP A 52 -12.02 -1.79 -10.03
CA TRP A 52 -11.62 -2.22 -8.70
C TRP A 52 -12.01 -1.16 -7.67
N ASN A 53 -12.39 -1.58 -6.47
CA ASN A 53 -12.60 -0.67 -5.34
C ASN A 53 -12.20 -1.30 -4.01
N THR A 54 -12.02 -0.46 -2.98
CA THR A 54 -11.54 -0.90 -1.66
C THR A 54 -12.47 -1.87 -0.93
N ALA A 55 -13.76 -1.96 -1.28
CA ALA A 55 -14.65 -2.95 -0.66
C ALA A 55 -14.25 -4.39 -1.02
N GLU A 56 -13.52 -4.58 -2.13
CA GLU A 56 -12.99 -5.89 -2.53
C GLU A 56 -11.85 -6.39 -1.62
N LEU A 57 -11.37 -5.56 -0.68
CA LEU A 57 -10.27 -5.92 0.23
C LEU A 57 -10.72 -6.82 1.40
N VAL A 58 -12.02 -7.06 1.56
CA VAL A 58 -12.56 -7.92 2.63
C VAL A 58 -12.48 -9.41 2.25
N GLY A 59 -12.41 -10.29 3.25
CA GLY A 59 -12.55 -11.74 3.11
C GLY A 59 -11.26 -12.55 3.21
N LYS A 60 -10.09 -11.89 3.21
CA LYS A 60 -8.77 -12.53 3.38
C LYS A 60 -7.87 -11.63 4.21
N VAL A 61 -6.89 -12.20 4.88
CA VAL A 61 -5.75 -11.43 5.39
C VAL A 61 -4.98 -10.90 4.19
N ARG A 62 -4.67 -9.60 4.16
CA ARG A 62 -4.03 -8.98 3.00
C ARG A 62 -2.80 -8.18 3.37
N THR A 63 -1.78 -8.27 2.52
CA THR A 63 -0.77 -7.22 2.42
C THR A 63 -1.06 -6.40 1.19
N ILE A 64 -1.34 -5.12 1.37
CA ILE A 64 -1.42 -4.14 0.29
C ILE A 64 -0.04 -3.51 0.10
N GLN A 65 0.40 -3.45 -1.15
CA GLN A 65 1.59 -2.73 -1.57
C GLN A 65 1.14 -1.63 -2.53
N HIS A 66 1.12 -0.37 -2.08
CA HIS A 66 0.95 0.75 -2.99
C HIS A 66 2.32 1.20 -3.48
N ILE A 67 2.55 1.21 -4.79
CA ILE A 67 3.86 1.46 -5.38
C ILE A 67 3.75 2.56 -6.43
N ALA A 68 4.53 3.63 -6.31
CA ALA A 68 4.71 4.57 -7.42
C ALA A 68 5.32 3.87 -8.65
N GLY A 69 4.89 4.23 -9.86
CA GLY A 69 5.25 3.56 -11.14
C GLY A 69 6.71 3.69 -11.59
N ARG A 70 7.67 3.47 -10.70
CA ARG A 70 9.12 3.64 -10.88
C ARG A 70 9.88 2.54 -10.15
N SER A 71 11.05 2.14 -10.67
CA SER A 71 11.86 1.07 -10.07
C SER A 71 12.27 1.36 -8.63
N SER A 72 12.64 2.61 -8.32
CA SER A 72 13.04 3.02 -6.97
C SER A 72 11.97 2.76 -5.90
N ALA A 73 10.69 2.91 -6.24
CA ALA A 73 9.59 2.64 -5.31
C ALA A 73 9.35 1.13 -5.18
N LYS A 74 9.46 0.38 -6.27
CA LYS A 74 9.38 -1.08 -6.26
C LYS A 74 10.46 -1.69 -5.35
N GLU A 75 11.70 -1.22 -5.50
CA GLU A 75 12.87 -1.72 -4.77
C GLU A 75 12.84 -1.37 -3.27
N MET A 76 12.07 -0.35 -2.88
CA MET A 76 12.04 0.19 -1.52
C MET A 76 11.70 -0.87 -0.47
N ASN A 77 10.79 -1.80 -0.80
CA ASN A 77 10.30 -2.83 0.10
C ASN A 77 10.55 -4.26 -0.43
N ASP A 78 11.55 -4.41 -1.32
CA ASP A 78 11.97 -5.71 -1.86
C ASP A 78 12.21 -6.78 -0.77
N PRO A 79 12.85 -6.50 0.37
CA PRO A 79 13.03 -7.49 1.43
C PRO A 79 11.72 -8.09 1.95
N LEU A 80 10.67 -7.26 2.12
CA LEU A 80 9.34 -7.75 2.50
C LEU A 80 8.72 -8.60 1.38
N ILE A 81 8.84 -8.16 0.13
CA ILE A 81 8.32 -8.90 -1.03
C ILE A 81 8.94 -10.29 -1.10
N GLN A 82 10.24 -10.42 -0.84
CA GLN A 82 10.91 -11.71 -0.80
C GLN A 82 10.45 -12.55 0.39
N ALA A 83 10.29 -11.97 1.58
CA ALA A 83 9.75 -12.66 2.75
C ALA A 83 8.34 -13.23 2.47
N LEU A 84 7.44 -12.46 1.86
CA LEU A 84 6.08 -12.91 1.52
C LEU A 84 6.08 -14.03 0.47
N LYS A 85 6.99 -13.99 -0.51
CA LYS A 85 7.15 -15.07 -1.49
C LYS A 85 7.63 -16.37 -0.84
N ASN A 86 8.55 -16.26 0.11
CA ASN A 86 9.14 -17.41 0.78
C ASN A 86 8.25 -18.00 1.89
N ALA A 87 7.29 -17.23 2.40
CA ALA A 87 6.42 -17.63 3.50
C ALA A 87 5.37 -18.70 3.12
N ASN A 88 5.15 -18.96 1.82
CA ASN A 88 4.19 -19.96 1.33
C ASN A 88 2.80 -19.86 1.99
N LEU A 89 2.28 -18.64 2.12
CA LEU A 89 1.03 -18.35 2.82
C LEU A 89 -0.18 -19.02 2.14
N PRO A 90 -1.20 -19.45 2.92
CA PRO A 90 -2.38 -20.15 2.41
C PRO A 90 -3.19 -19.25 1.45
N LYS A 91 -3.22 -19.60 0.17
CA LYS A 91 -3.79 -18.74 -0.91
C LYS A 91 -5.32 -18.57 -0.82
N ASP A 92 -5.99 -19.45 -0.10
CA ASP A 92 -7.41 -19.38 0.25
C ASP A 92 -7.70 -18.35 1.35
N GLN A 93 -6.75 -18.09 2.24
CA GLN A 93 -6.92 -17.21 3.40
C GLN A 93 -6.10 -15.91 3.34
N TYR A 94 -5.03 -15.88 2.53
CA TYR A 94 -4.13 -14.76 2.34
C TYR A 94 -4.10 -14.27 0.89
N GLN A 95 -3.95 -12.95 0.69
CA GLN A 95 -3.68 -12.38 -0.63
C GLN A 95 -2.81 -11.11 -0.57
N THR A 96 -1.77 -11.06 -1.41
CA THR A 96 -1.05 -9.80 -1.69
C THR A 96 -1.82 -8.99 -2.74
N THR A 97 -2.04 -7.70 -2.47
CA THR A 97 -2.68 -6.74 -3.38
C THR A 97 -1.71 -5.64 -3.73
N SER A 98 -1.17 -5.64 -4.95
CA SER A 98 -0.23 -4.62 -5.44
C SER A 98 -0.99 -3.56 -6.24
N ILE A 99 -1.05 -2.34 -5.72
CA ILE A 99 -1.65 -1.19 -6.38
C ILE A 99 -0.52 -0.33 -6.94
N VAL A 100 -0.44 -0.20 -8.26
CA VAL A 100 0.63 0.56 -8.91
C VAL A 100 0.08 1.85 -9.49
N ASN A 101 0.54 2.96 -8.93
CA ASN A 101 0.24 4.29 -9.43
C ASN A 101 1.10 4.57 -10.68
N THR A 102 0.50 4.40 -11.86
CA THR A 102 1.18 4.68 -13.13
C THR A 102 1.20 6.16 -13.50
N ASP A 103 0.46 7.01 -12.76
CA ASP A 103 0.55 8.45 -12.91
C ASP A 103 1.91 9.00 -12.48
N ASP A 104 2.50 8.37 -11.46
CA ASP A 104 3.84 8.69 -10.95
C ASP A 104 4.96 7.90 -11.66
N ALA A 105 4.66 7.36 -12.85
CA ALA A 105 5.68 6.78 -13.72
C ALA A 105 6.53 7.87 -14.38
N ILE A 106 7.76 7.51 -14.74
CA ILE A 106 8.61 8.40 -15.55
C ILE A 106 7.92 8.62 -16.91
N PHE A 107 8.01 9.84 -17.44
CA PHE A 107 7.45 10.17 -18.75
C PHE A 107 7.94 9.19 -19.81
N GLY A 108 7.02 8.59 -20.57
CA GLY A 108 7.31 7.56 -21.58
C GLY A 108 7.49 6.14 -21.04
N THR A 109 7.50 5.88 -19.72
CA THR A 109 7.74 4.53 -19.18
C THR A 109 6.49 3.74 -18.79
N ARG A 110 5.28 4.33 -18.91
CA ARG A 110 4.01 3.69 -18.49
C ARG A 110 3.80 2.30 -19.12
N VAL A 111 4.21 2.10 -20.37
CA VAL A 111 4.12 0.78 -21.04
C VAL A 111 5.01 -0.26 -20.36
N PHE A 112 6.23 0.10 -19.96
CA PHE A 112 7.14 -0.81 -19.26
C PHE A 112 6.62 -1.19 -17.88
N VAL A 113 6.00 -0.24 -17.16
CA VAL A 113 5.35 -0.52 -15.87
C VAL A 113 4.22 -1.53 -16.06
N ARG A 114 3.39 -1.36 -17.10
CA ARG A 114 2.31 -2.29 -17.41
C ARG A 114 2.83 -3.69 -17.78
N ASN A 115 3.85 -3.79 -18.62
CA ASN A 115 4.45 -5.08 -18.97
C ASN A 115 5.02 -5.78 -17.71
N SER A 116 5.66 -5.02 -16.80
CA SER A 116 6.14 -5.57 -15.53
C SER A 116 4.99 -6.09 -14.64
N LEU A 117 3.81 -5.47 -14.69
CA LEU A 117 2.62 -5.96 -13.99
C LEU A 117 2.07 -7.23 -14.61
N GLU A 118 1.99 -7.28 -15.95
CA GLU A 118 1.58 -8.47 -16.70
C GLU A 118 2.49 -9.67 -16.39
N ASP A 119 3.82 -9.48 -16.38
CA ASP A 119 4.76 -10.53 -16.03
C ASP A 119 4.66 -10.95 -14.55
N SER A 120 4.40 -9.99 -13.66
CA SER A 120 4.15 -10.29 -12.24
C SER A 120 2.85 -11.09 -12.05
N LYS A 121 1.79 -10.78 -12.80
CA LYS A 121 0.52 -11.53 -12.77
C LYS A 121 0.70 -12.96 -13.28
N LYS A 122 1.52 -13.17 -14.33
CA LYS A 122 1.88 -14.53 -14.79
C LYS A 122 2.64 -15.31 -13.73
N ALA A 123 3.60 -14.68 -13.06
CA ALA A 123 4.42 -15.34 -12.02
C ALA A 123 3.64 -15.59 -10.72
N PHE A 124 2.70 -14.71 -10.38
CA PHE A 124 1.93 -14.73 -9.13
C PHE A 124 0.42 -14.60 -9.41
N PRO A 125 -0.23 -15.60 -10.04
CA PRO A 125 -1.63 -15.50 -10.48
C PRO A 125 -2.63 -15.34 -9.33
N TRP A 126 -2.27 -15.78 -8.12
CA TRP A 126 -3.09 -15.63 -6.90
C TRP A 126 -3.04 -14.21 -6.31
N SER A 127 -2.05 -13.39 -6.68
CA SER A 127 -1.95 -12.00 -6.24
C SER A 127 -2.88 -11.10 -7.05
N GLN A 128 -3.39 -10.06 -6.40
CA GLN A 128 -4.19 -9.01 -7.03
C GLN A 128 -3.26 -7.88 -7.48
N PHE A 129 -3.44 -7.39 -8.71
CA PHE A 129 -2.65 -6.28 -9.27
C PHE A 129 -3.60 -5.22 -9.80
N ILE A 130 -3.48 -3.99 -9.30
CA ILE A 130 -4.34 -2.87 -9.65
C ILE A 130 -3.48 -1.85 -10.39
N VAL A 131 -3.92 -1.46 -11.58
CA VAL A 131 -3.33 -0.37 -12.36
C VAL A 131 -4.12 0.90 -12.04
N ASP A 132 -3.53 1.78 -11.24
CA ASP A 132 -4.09 3.09 -10.95
C ASP A 132 -3.49 4.12 -11.92
N SER A 133 -4.23 4.39 -13.00
CA SER A 133 -3.81 5.30 -14.08
C SER A 133 -3.67 6.76 -13.66
N HIS A 134 -4.38 7.15 -12.59
CA HIS A 134 -4.58 8.56 -12.20
C HIS A 134 -4.14 8.85 -10.76
N GLY A 135 -3.52 7.87 -10.08
CA GLY A 135 -3.06 8.02 -8.71
C GLY A 135 -4.19 8.28 -7.71
N LEU A 136 -5.40 7.78 -7.98
CA LEU A 136 -6.59 7.97 -7.13
C LEU A 136 -6.37 7.40 -5.73
N VAL A 137 -5.69 6.26 -5.63
CA VAL A 137 -5.43 5.59 -4.34
C VAL A 137 -4.44 6.42 -3.53
N LYS A 138 -3.35 6.89 -4.15
CA LYS A 138 -2.42 7.83 -3.52
C LYS A 138 -3.14 9.07 -2.98
N GLN A 139 -4.01 9.67 -3.78
CA GLN A 139 -4.75 10.88 -3.39
C GLN A 139 -5.71 10.59 -2.23
N ALA A 140 -6.51 9.52 -2.32
CA ALA A 140 -7.49 9.15 -1.30
C ALA A 140 -6.83 8.80 0.04
N TRP A 141 -5.65 8.16 0.00
CA TRP A 141 -4.93 7.70 1.19
C TRP A 141 -3.91 8.71 1.72
N GLY A 142 -3.69 9.82 1.01
CA GLY A 142 -2.67 10.81 1.36
C GLY A 142 -1.24 10.26 1.25
N LEU A 143 -0.93 9.39 0.31
CA LEU A 143 0.42 8.81 0.23
C LEU A 143 1.44 9.77 -0.40
N GLU A 144 2.69 9.64 0.04
CA GLU A 144 3.83 10.40 -0.45
C GLU A 144 4.12 10.07 -1.92
N PRO A 145 4.47 11.07 -2.75
CA PRO A 145 4.91 10.82 -4.11
C PRO A 145 6.21 10.02 -4.13
N LYS A 146 6.39 9.21 -5.17
CA LYS A 146 7.60 8.39 -5.42
C LYS A 146 7.89 7.35 -4.33
N SER A 147 6.93 7.11 -3.44
CA SER A 147 7.05 6.19 -2.31
C SER A 147 6.44 4.82 -2.59
N SER A 148 6.61 3.92 -1.61
CA SER A 148 6.01 2.60 -1.54
C SER A 148 5.41 2.39 -0.15
N ALA A 149 4.10 2.22 -0.06
CA ALA A 149 3.40 2.02 1.19
C ALA A 149 3.00 0.55 1.37
N ILE A 150 3.18 0.06 2.61
CA ILE A 150 2.80 -1.29 3.04
C ILE A 150 1.67 -1.17 4.06
N ILE A 151 0.56 -1.85 3.78
CA ILE A 151 -0.58 -1.94 4.70
C ILE A 151 -0.90 -3.41 4.91
N VAL A 152 -1.15 -3.82 6.15
CA VAL A 152 -1.67 -5.17 6.48
C VAL A 152 -3.11 -5.03 6.92
N LEU A 153 -4.00 -5.85 6.34
CA LEU A 153 -5.41 -5.94 6.72
C LEU A 153 -5.72 -7.31 7.32
N ASP A 154 -6.62 -7.33 8.31
CA ASP A 154 -7.29 -8.56 8.73
C ASP A 154 -8.37 -9.00 7.72
N LYS A 155 -9.00 -10.17 7.97
CA LYS A 155 -10.06 -10.72 7.11
C LYS A 155 -11.32 -9.85 7.01
N ASN A 156 -11.54 -8.94 7.96
CA ASN A 156 -12.65 -8.00 7.94
C ASN A 156 -12.31 -6.72 7.17
N GLY A 157 -11.05 -6.55 6.74
CA GLY A 157 -10.57 -5.37 6.04
C GLY A 157 -10.07 -4.27 6.96
N ASN A 158 -9.88 -4.53 8.26
CA ASN A 158 -9.34 -3.54 9.19
C ASN A 158 -7.81 -3.49 9.11
N VAL A 159 -7.27 -2.29 9.14
CA VAL A 159 -5.83 -2.04 9.09
C VAL A 159 -5.15 -2.48 10.39
N LYS A 160 -4.20 -3.39 10.30
CA LYS A 160 -3.34 -3.87 11.40
C LYS A 160 -1.95 -3.25 11.39
N PHE A 161 -1.51 -2.79 10.23
CA PHE A 161 -0.24 -2.11 10.05
C PHE A 161 -0.35 -1.14 8.88
N VAL A 162 0.32 0.00 8.99
CA VAL A 162 0.52 0.91 7.87
C VAL A 162 1.87 1.60 8.00
N LYS A 163 2.61 1.65 6.90
CA LYS A 163 3.81 2.47 6.77
C LYS A 163 3.96 2.91 5.32
N ASP A 164 4.06 4.22 5.12
CA ASP A 164 4.44 4.80 3.84
C ASP A 164 5.96 5.04 3.81
N GLY A 165 6.65 4.37 2.91
CA GLY A 165 8.10 4.44 2.76
C GLY A 165 8.81 3.12 3.06
N LYS A 166 10.14 3.21 3.22
CA LYS A 166 11.02 2.06 3.40
C LYS A 166 10.82 1.41 4.76
N LEU A 167 10.56 0.10 4.73
CA LEU A 167 10.55 -0.74 5.92
C LEU A 167 11.98 -1.07 6.34
N ASN A 168 12.22 -1.07 7.65
CA ASN A 168 13.42 -1.64 8.26
C ASN A 168 13.18 -3.11 8.64
N ASN A 169 14.21 -3.79 9.16
CA ASN A 169 14.11 -5.21 9.51
C ASN A 169 13.10 -5.51 10.64
N GLU A 170 12.92 -4.57 11.57
CA GLU A 170 11.94 -4.70 12.65
C GLU A 170 10.52 -4.61 12.11
N ASP A 171 10.26 -3.66 11.21
CA ASP A 171 8.98 -3.53 10.52
C ASP A 171 8.64 -4.80 9.74
N ILE A 172 9.60 -5.36 9.00
CA ILE A 172 9.39 -6.59 8.22
C ILE A 172 9.05 -7.75 9.15
N THR A 173 9.82 -7.91 10.23
CA THR A 173 9.56 -8.96 11.23
C THR A 173 8.18 -8.80 11.86
N HIS A 174 7.77 -7.57 12.14
CA HIS A 174 6.47 -7.26 12.70
C HIS A 174 5.34 -7.56 11.70
N VAL A 175 5.46 -7.12 10.45
CA VAL A 175 4.49 -7.39 9.38
C VAL A 175 4.29 -8.90 9.19
N MET A 176 5.37 -9.67 9.12
CA MET A 176 5.28 -11.13 8.96
C MET A 176 4.57 -11.78 10.15
N ARG A 177 4.89 -11.37 11.39
CA ARG A 177 4.21 -11.88 12.58
C ARG A 177 2.72 -11.53 12.58
N LEU A 178 2.37 -10.28 12.25
CA LEU A 178 0.97 -9.85 12.17
C LEU A 178 0.18 -10.70 11.19
N ILE A 179 0.74 -10.96 10.00
CA ILE A 179 0.09 -11.81 8.99
C ILE A 179 -0.15 -13.22 9.55
N GLU A 180 0.85 -13.83 10.18
CA GLU A 180 0.71 -15.16 10.78
C GLU A 180 -0.34 -15.20 11.90
N ASP A 181 -0.42 -14.16 12.72
CA ASP A 181 -1.36 -14.10 13.82
C ASP A 181 -2.80 -13.85 13.34
N GLU A 182 -3.01 -13.03 12.31
CA GLU A 182 -4.32 -12.86 11.70
C GLU A 182 -4.80 -14.13 10.96
N LEU A 183 -3.88 -14.91 10.40
CA LEU A 183 -4.23 -16.19 9.75
C LEU A 183 -4.64 -17.30 10.72
N LYS A 184 -4.35 -17.17 12.01
CA LYS A 184 -4.75 -18.14 13.05
C LYS A 184 -6.16 -17.86 13.61
N LYS A 185 -6.81 -16.75 13.24
CA LYS A 185 -8.10 -16.29 13.76
C LYS A 185 -9.27 -16.61 12.83
#